data_AF-A0A094DY45-F1
#
_entry.id   AF-A0A094DY45-F1
#
_cell.length_a   1.000
_cell.length_b   1.000
_cell.length_c   1.000
_cell.angle_alpha   90.00
_cell.angle_beta   90.00
_cell.angle_gamma   90.00
#
_symmetry.space_group_name_H-M   'P 1'
#
loop_
_entity.id
_entity.type
_entity.pdbx_description
1 polymer ?
#
loop_
_entity_poly.entity_id
_entity_poly.type
_entity_poly.pdbx_seq_one_letter_code
_entity_poly.pdbx_strand_id
1 'polypeptide(L)'
;MRDRQGSLKPIELHAFIEELPVDVIGRRVVEPDSAKIPAYNSDTIYANHMEMTKFNNTADPGYAKVLNRLRIWIDDDDSSIALRNVDDLLLKFQLLAPNLVLAKSEPPASTKKLCESSKIEPSLKWFKYSTEYINWRLAKGLRLWLHGERGSGKTVIMSYIFTSHRHNSASILCTCNDSEEGMVASIVLQLLQNENFLKGYQSEFPNSRIQLG
;
A
#
# COMPACT_ATOMS: atom_id res chain seq x y z
N MET A 1 19.60 -10.85 -45.73
CA MET A 1 18.86 -10.12 -44.67
C MET A 1 17.88 -11.10 -44.05
N ARG A 2 18.06 -11.44 -42.77
CA ARG A 2 17.10 -12.25 -41.99
C ARG A 2 16.65 -11.37 -40.84
N ASP A 3 15.35 -11.09 -40.81
CA ASP A 3 14.71 -10.18 -39.86
C ASP A 3 14.84 -10.69 -38.43
N ARG A 4 15.26 -9.77 -37.55
CA ARG A 4 15.18 -9.91 -36.10
C ARG A 4 13.75 -9.62 -35.68
N GLN A 5 12.82 -10.55 -35.92
CA GLN A 5 11.49 -10.48 -35.30
C GLN A 5 11.66 -10.92 -33.83
N GLY A 6 11.97 -9.95 -32.96
CA GLY A 6 11.97 -10.15 -31.52
C GLY A 6 10.55 -10.48 -31.05
N SER A 7 10.41 -11.60 -30.35
CA SER A 7 9.17 -12.10 -29.75
C SER A 7 8.70 -11.22 -28.59
N LEU A 8 8.21 -10.02 -28.87
CA LEU A 8 7.55 -9.19 -27.87
C LEU A 8 6.17 -9.79 -27.58
N LYS A 9 5.90 -10.10 -26.30
CA LYS A 9 4.56 -10.51 -25.87
C LYS A 9 3.58 -9.37 -26.20
N PRO A 10 2.39 -9.67 -26.77
CA PRO A 10 1.35 -8.67 -27.00
C PRO A 10 0.95 -7.98 -25.69
N ILE A 11 0.65 -6.68 -25.75
CA ILE A 11 0.14 -5.93 -24.59
C ILE A 11 -1.27 -6.44 -24.29
N GLU A 12 -1.51 -6.90 -23.06
CA GLU A 12 -2.86 -7.25 -22.62
C GLU A 12 -3.60 -6.00 -22.15
N LEU A 13 -4.77 -5.73 -22.74
CA LEU A 13 -5.65 -4.65 -22.35
C LEU A 13 -6.99 -5.22 -21.89
N HIS A 14 -7.62 -4.54 -20.93
CA HIS A 14 -8.96 -4.85 -20.46
C HIS A 14 -9.70 -3.56 -20.14
N ALA A 15 -10.93 -3.42 -20.63
CA ALA A 15 -11.73 -2.22 -20.41
C ALA A 15 -12.83 -2.46 -19.35
N PHE A 16 -13.12 -1.43 -18.55
CA PHE A 16 -14.27 -1.42 -17.65
C PHE A 16 -15.27 -0.35 -18.13
N ILE A 17 -16.54 -0.72 -18.20
CA ILE A 17 -17.61 0.11 -18.77
C ILE A 17 -18.64 0.45 -17.69
N GLU A 18 -19.08 1.70 -17.63
CA GLU A 18 -20.14 2.15 -16.73
C GLU A 18 -21.52 1.55 -17.07
N GLU A 19 -22.28 1.17 -16.04
CA GLU A 19 -23.67 0.70 -16.20
C GLU A 19 -24.70 1.79 -15.85
N LEU A 20 -24.35 2.77 -15.03
CA LEU A 20 -25.29 3.81 -14.60
C LEU A 20 -25.09 5.12 -15.36
N PRO A 21 -26.18 5.83 -15.68
CA PRO A 21 -26.10 7.17 -16.24
C PRO A 21 -25.61 8.19 -15.19
N VAL A 22 -25.11 9.32 -15.66
CA VAL A 22 -24.74 10.46 -14.80
C VAL A 22 -25.93 11.36 -14.47
N ASP A 23 -27.04 11.26 -15.21
CA ASP A 23 -28.24 12.08 -14.99
C ASP A 23 -29.56 11.31 -15.11
N VAL A 24 -30.65 11.98 -14.72
CA VAL A 24 -32.03 11.45 -14.71
C VAL A 24 -32.60 11.21 -16.12
N ILE A 25 -31.95 11.74 -17.16
CA ILE A 25 -32.36 11.59 -18.56
C ILE A 25 -31.67 10.34 -19.16
N GLY A 26 -30.82 9.65 -18.39
CA GLY A 26 -30.19 8.41 -18.80
C GLY A 26 -28.89 8.63 -19.58
N ARG A 27 -28.29 9.82 -19.53
CA ARG A 27 -27.05 10.09 -20.26
C ARG A 27 -25.87 9.40 -19.60
N ARG A 28 -25.05 8.74 -20.42
CA ARG A 28 -23.73 8.23 -20.04
C ARG A 28 -22.66 9.19 -20.54
N VAL A 29 -21.52 9.25 -19.86
CA VAL A 29 -20.40 10.09 -20.32
C VAL A 29 -19.73 9.42 -21.52
N VAL A 30 -19.66 8.09 -21.50
CA VAL A 30 -19.10 7.29 -22.58
C VAL A 30 -20.12 6.26 -23.04
N GLU A 31 -20.36 6.21 -24.35
CA GLU A 31 -21.21 5.17 -24.93
C GLU A 31 -20.55 3.79 -24.76
N PRO A 32 -21.31 2.73 -24.41
CA PRO A 32 -20.73 1.43 -24.06
C PRO A 32 -19.84 0.83 -25.16
N ASP A 33 -20.19 1.05 -26.42
CA ASP A 33 -19.42 0.54 -27.55
C ASP A 33 -18.15 1.34 -27.84
N SER A 34 -18.10 2.63 -27.47
CA SER A 34 -16.87 3.42 -27.58
C SER A 34 -15.88 3.16 -26.44
N ALA A 35 -16.37 2.64 -25.31
CA ALA A 35 -15.54 2.21 -24.18
C ALA A 35 -14.84 0.85 -24.40
N LYS A 36 -15.25 0.10 -25.43
CA LYS A 36 -14.63 -1.19 -25.78
C LYS A 36 -13.44 -0.99 -26.69
N ILE A 37 -12.35 -1.71 -26.41
CA ILE A 37 -11.20 -1.80 -27.31
C ILE A 37 -11.38 -3.06 -28.16
N PRO A 38 -11.53 -2.96 -29.50
CA PRO A 38 -11.68 -4.13 -30.35
C PRO A 38 -10.54 -5.12 -30.17
N ALA A 39 -10.87 -6.42 -30.16
CA ALA A 39 -9.96 -7.54 -29.88
C ALA A 39 -9.50 -7.72 -28.42
N TYR A 40 -10.01 -6.91 -27.48
CA TYR A 40 -9.72 -7.05 -26.05
C TYR A 40 -11.00 -7.28 -25.23
N ASN A 41 -10.83 -7.93 -24.08
CA ASN A 41 -11.93 -8.20 -23.18
C ASN A 41 -12.41 -6.91 -22.47
N SER A 42 -13.68 -6.89 -22.11
CA SER A 42 -14.28 -5.81 -21.34
C SER A 42 -15.27 -6.34 -20.32
N ASP A 43 -15.31 -5.72 -19.15
CA ASP A 43 -16.31 -5.97 -18.11
C ASP A 43 -17.08 -4.68 -17.79
N THR A 44 -18.18 -4.81 -17.06
CA THR A 44 -18.99 -3.67 -16.63
C THR A 44 -18.84 -3.41 -15.13
N ILE A 45 -19.02 -2.16 -14.69
CA ILE A 45 -19.08 -1.76 -13.28
C ILE A 45 -20.41 -1.06 -13.03
N TYR A 46 -21.14 -1.49 -11.99
CA TYR A 46 -22.42 -0.88 -11.58
C TYR A 46 -22.22 0.47 -10.90
N ALA A 47 -21.79 1.44 -11.69
CA ALA A 47 -21.52 2.83 -11.32
C ALA A 47 -21.63 3.70 -12.57
N ASN A 48 -21.70 5.01 -12.37
CA ASN A 48 -21.57 5.97 -13.46
C ASN A 48 -20.08 6.33 -13.67
N HIS A 49 -19.79 7.10 -14.73
CA HIS A 49 -18.43 7.48 -15.09
C HIS A 49 -17.62 8.09 -13.94
N MET A 50 -18.28 8.87 -13.09
CA MET A 50 -17.63 9.65 -12.03
C MET A 50 -17.31 8.81 -10.80
N GLU A 51 -18.01 7.69 -10.63
CA GLU A 51 -17.99 6.87 -9.41
C GLU A 51 -17.40 5.47 -9.64
N MET A 52 -17.17 5.05 -10.89
CA MET A 52 -16.74 3.68 -11.21
C MET A 52 -15.37 3.25 -10.68
N THR A 53 -14.57 4.18 -10.15
CA THR A 53 -13.29 3.89 -9.49
C THR A 53 -13.31 4.20 -7.99
N LYS A 54 -14.45 4.60 -7.42
CA LYS A 54 -14.58 5.04 -6.02
C LYS A 54 -15.29 3.97 -5.18
N PHE A 55 -14.55 2.91 -4.86
CA PHE A 55 -15.10 1.78 -4.12
C PHE A 55 -15.25 2.12 -2.63
N ASN A 56 -16.40 1.75 -2.05
CA ASN A 56 -16.67 2.02 -0.63
C ASN A 56 -15.83 1.15 0.31
N ASN A 57 -15.57 -0.10 -0.09
CA ASN A 57 -14.77 -1.07 0.67
C ASN A 57 -14.37 -2.25 -0.23
N THR A 58 -13.67 -3.23 0.34
CA THR A 58 -13.17 -4.42 -0.37
C THR A 58 -14.25 -5.44 -0.76
N ALA A 59 -15.46 -5.34 -0.22
CA ALA A 59 -16.61 -6.17 -0.59
C ALA A 59 -17.44 -5.54 -1.73
N ASP A 60 -17.06 -4.36 -2.21
CA ASP A 60 -17.69 -3.71 -3.35
C ASP A 60 -17.56 -4.58 -4.62
N PRO A 61 -18.65 -4.88 -5.35
CA PRO A 61 -18.58 -5.71 -6.56
C PRO A 61 -17.68 -5.14 -7.66
N GLY A 62 -17.63 -3.81 -7.81
CA GLY A 62 -16.74 -3.15 -8.77
C GLY A 62 -15.28 -3.33 -8.38
N TYR A 63 -14.97 -3.18 -7.08
CA TYR A 63 -13.63 -3.44 -6.56
C TYR A 63 -13.18 -4.88 -6.82
N ALA A 64 -14.05 -5.85 -6.56
CA ALA A 64 -13.76 -7.27 -6.78
C ALA A 64 -13.48 -7.58 -8.25
N LYS A 65 -14.22 -6.97 -9.19
CA LYS A 65 -13.99 -7.14 -10.64
C LYS A 65 -12.62 -6.61 -11.07
N VAL A 66 -12.26 -5.40 -10.64
CA VAL A 66 -10.95 -4.80 -10.95
C VAL A 66 -9.82 -5.61 -10.33
N LEU A 67 -9.95 -5.97 -9.05
CA LEU A 67 -8.95 -6.77 -8.34
C LEU A 67 -8.74 -8.14 -8.99
N ASN A 68 -9.82 -8.81 -9.42
CA ASN A 68 -9.71 -10.10 -10.08
C ASN A 68 -8.97 -9.99 -11.43
N ARG A 69 -9.23 -8.93 -12.21
CA ARG A 69 -8.49 -8.71 -13.47
C ARG A 69 -7.01 -8.46 -13.22
N LEU A 70 -6.68 -7.64 -12.22
CA LEU A 70 -5.29 -7.40 -11.81
C LEU A 70 -4.61 -8.69 -11.34
N ARG A 71 -5.33 -9.54 -10.59
CA ARG A 71 -4.83 -10.85 -10.17
C ARG A 71 -4.51 -11.74 -11.36
N ILE A 72 -5.39 -11.82 -12.36
CA ILE A 72 -5.14 -12.60 -13.58
C ILE A 72 -3.83 -12.14 -14.24
N TRP A 73 -3.64 -10.83 -14.42
CA TRP A 73 -2.41 -10.31 -15.03
C TRP A 73 -1.14 -10.55 -14.20
N ILE A 74 -1.29 -10.63 -12.87
CA ILE A 74 -0.18 -10.97 -11.97
C ILE A 74 0.06 -12.49 -11.95
N ASP A 75 -0.99 -13.31 -12.09
CA ASP A 75 -0.94 -14.78 -12.04
C ASP A 75 -0.50 -15.43 -13.36
N ASP A 76 -0.76 -14.79 -14.51
CA ASP A 76 -0.34 -15.27 -15.84
C ASP A 76 1.16 -15.01 -16.11
N ASP A 77 1.81 -14.24 -15.23
CA ASP A 77 3.26 -14.07 -15.18
C ASP A 77 3.88 -15.18 -14.31
N ASP A 78 3.83 -16.40 -14.86
CA ASP A 78 4.61 -17.60 -14.55
C ASP A 78 5.24 -17.69 -13.13
N SER A 79 4.44 -18.17 -12.16
CA SER A 79 4.70 -19.12 -11.06
C SER A 79 6.04 -19.10 -10.26
N SER A 80 6.90 -18.10 -10.43
CA SER A 80 8.25 -18.00 -9.87
C SER A 80 8.51 -16.71 -9.08
N ILE A 81 7.49 -15.85 -8.94
CA ILE A 81 7.63 -14.48 -8.43
C ILE A 81 7.30 -14.35 -6.93
N ALA A 82 6.82 -15.40 -6.27
CA ALA A 82 6.43 -15.33 -4.86
C ALA A 82 7.56 -14.85 -3.91
N LEU A 83 8.81 -15.22 -4.22
CA LEU A 83 10.03 -14.79 -3.51
C LEU A 83 10.74 -13.57 -4.12
N ARG A 84 10.28 -13.09 -5.28
CA ARG A 84 10.79 -11.89 -5.98
C ARG A 84 9.95 -10.64 -5.68
N ASN A 85 8.91 -10.79 -4.86
CA ASN A 85 7.80 -9.85 -4.74
C ASN A 85 8.15 -8.46 -4.18
N VAL A 86 9.13 -8.30 -3.30
CA VAL A 86 9.43 -6.96 -2.75
C VAL A 86 10.27 -6.15 -3.74
N ASP A 87 11.30 -6.77 -4.31
CA ASP A 87 12.18 -6.12 -5.28
C ASP A 87 11.49 -5.89 -6.64
N ASP A 88 10.65 -6.84 -7.09
CA ASP A 88 9.83 -6.67 -8.31
C ASP A 88 8.73 -5.61 -8.12
N LEU A 89 8.09 -5.57 -6.96
CA LEU A 89 7.09 -4.53 -6.66
C LEU A 89 7.76 -3.16 -6.52
N LEU A 90 8.95 -3.09 -5.89
CA LEU A 90 9.76 -1.88 -5.85
C LEU A 90 10.16 -1.43 -7.27
N LEU A 91 10.57 -2.37 -8.12
CA LEU A 91 10.91 -2.10 -9.52
C LEU A 91 9.68 -1.62 -10.29
N LYS A 92 8.51 -2.24 -10.11
CA LYS A 92 7.24 -1.81 -10.70
C LYS A 92 6.84 -0.41 -10.23
N PHE A 93 6.98 -0.14 -8.93
CA PHE A 93 6.75 1.19 -8.38
C PHE A 93 7.70 2.23 -8.99
N GLN A 94 8.98 1.92 -9.15
CA GLN A 94 9.95 2.79 -9.80
C GLN A 94 9.71 2.94 -11.31
N LEU A 95 9.22 1.91 -11.99
CA LEU A 95 8.87 1.97 -13.42
C LEU A 95 7.63 2.82 -13.67
N LEU A 96 6.58 2.66 -12.85
CA LEU A 96 5.34 3.43 -12.94
C LEU A 96 5.50 4.86 -12.42
N ALA A 97 6.41 5.07 -11.47
CA ALA A 97 6.75 6.36 -10.89
C ALA A 97 8.28 6.53 -10.82
N PRO A 98 8.93 6.95 -11.93
CA PRO A 98 10.40 7.09 -12.00
C PRO A 98 10.99 8.11 -11.02
N ASN A 99 10.16 9.00 -10.46
CA ASN A 99 10.55 9.96 -9.42
C ASN A 99 10.12 9.52 -8.01
N LEU A 100 9.71 8.26 -7.82
CA LEU A 100 9.25 7.78 -6.53
C LEU A 100 10.40 7.77 -5.52
N VAL A 101 10.28 8.62 -4.50
CA VAL A 101 11.18 8.63 -3.35
C VAL A 101 10.48 7.92 -2.20
N LEU A 102 11.04 6.78 -1.79
CA LEU A 102 10.53 6.06 -0.62
C LEU A 102 10.67 6.92 0.63
N ALA A 103 9.59 7.03 1.39
CA ALA A 103 9.60 7.73 2.66
C ALA A 103 10.51 7.01 3.67
N LYS A 104 11.19 7.80 4.52
CA LYS A 104 12.14 7.28 5.51
C LYS A 104 11.41 6.57 6.64
N SER A 105 11.78 5.31 6.89
CA SER A 105 11.33 4.53 8.04
C SER A 105 12.26 4.67 9.25
N GLU A 106 13.50 5.13 9.04
CA GLU A 106 14.45 5.29 10.13
C GLU A 106 14.26 6.62 10.89
N PRO A 107 14.36 6.59 12.23
CA PRO A 107 14.51 7.79 13.02
C PRO A 107 15.66 8.69 12.53
N PRO A 108 15.54 10.03 12.62
CA PRO A 108 16.66 10.93 12.37
C PRO A 108 17.91 10.49 13.15
N ALA A 109 19.10 10.59 12.54
CA ALA A 109 20.34 10.13 13.16
C ALA A 109 20.58 10.69 14.58
N SER A 110 20.16 11.95 14.83
CA SER A 110 20.19 12.58 16.15
C SER A 110 19.32 11.85 17.19
N THR A 111 18.16 11.35 16.79
CA THR A 111 17.25 10.59 17.65
C THR A 111 17.71 9.15 17.86
N LYS A 112 18.35 8.53 16.86
CA LYS A 112 18.92 7.18 16.98
C LYS A 112 19.94 7.10 18.11
N LYS A 113 20.87 8.05 18.16
CA LYS A 113 21.86 8.18 19.25
C LYS A 113 21.21 8.37 20.63
N LEU A 114 20.08 9.07 20.70
CA LEU A 114 19.33 9.25 21.94
C LEU A 114 18.58 7.98 22.35
N CYS A 115 18.01 7.24 21.40
CA CYS A 115 17.32 5.98 21.65
C CYS A 115 18.28 4.88 22.13
N GLU A 116 19.52 4.90 21.64
CA GLU A 116 20.59 4.00 22.09
C GLU A 116 21.18 4.40 23.46
N SER A 117 20.84 5.57 23.99
CA SER A 117 21.32 6.01 25.30
C SER A 117 20.60 5.28 26.43
N SER A 118 21.33 4.73 27.39
CA SER A 118 20.75 4.03 28.57
C SER A 118 19.87 4.91 29.46
N LYS A 119 19.91 6.23 29.26
CA LYS A 119 19.14 7.21 30.05
C LYS A 119 17.72 7.43 29.52
N ILE A 120 17.43 7.04 28.29
CA ILE A 120 16.15 7.35 27.65
C ILE A 120 15.00 6.55 28.26
N GLU A 121 15.19 5.27 28.55
CA GLU A 121 14.11 4.40 29.05
C GLU A 121 13.56 4.86 30.41
N PRO A 122 14.39 5.16 31.43
CA PRO A 122 13.91 5.75 32.67
C PRO A 122 13.13 7.05 32.46
N SER A 123 13.58 7.91 31.53
CA SER A 123 12.96 9.20 31.26
C SER A 123 11.59 9.11 30.57
N LEU A 124 11.30 7.98 29.91
CA LEU A 124 10.05 7.75 29.17
C LEU A 124 9.04 6.87 29.92
N LYS A 125 9.32 6.50 31.17
CA LYS A 125 8.40 5.72 32.00
C LYS A 125 7.03 6.40 32.12
N TRP A 126 6.99 7.70 32.39
CA TRP A 126 5.74 8.46 32.54
C TRP A 126 4.82 8.30 31.30
N PHE A 127 5.41 8.23 30.11
CA PHE A 127 4.69 8.08 28.85
C PHE A 127 4.27 6.62 28.63
N LYS A 128 5.19 5.66 28.81
CA LYS A 128 4.90 4.21 28.66
C LYS A 128 3.82 3.71 29.63
N TYR A 129 3.72 4.33 30.80
CA TYR A 129 2.72 4.00 31.82
C TYR A 129 1.50 4.91 31.78
N SER A 130 1.40 5.83 30.81
CA SER A 130 0.21 6.66 30.65
C SER A 130 -0.97 5.81 30.16
N THR A 131 -2.17 6.15 30.61
CA THR A 131 -3.40 5.45 30.24
C THR A 131 -3.63 5.52 28.73
N GLU A 132 -3.33 6.67 28.11
CA GLU A 132 -3.47 6.90 26.67
C GLU A 132 -2.57 5.96 25.85
N TYR A 133 -1.28 5.86 26.23
CA TYR A 133 -0.34 4.97 25.55
C TYR A 133 -0.73 3.50 25.72
N ILE A 134 -1.10 3.10 26.93
CA ILE A 134 -1.51 1.72 27.22
C ILE A 134 -2.75 1.35 26.40
N ASN A 135 -3.77 2.22 26.40
CA ASN A 135 -5.00 2.00 25.64
C ASN A 135 -4.73 1.92 24.14
N TRP A 136 -3.93 2.84 23.60
CA TRP A 136 -3.53 2.80 22.20
C TRP A 136 -2.80 1.51 21.83
N ARG A 137 -1.87 1.05 22.68
CA ARG A 137 -1.07 -0.16 22.42
C ARG A 137 -1.91 -1.43 22.46
N LEU A 138 -2.94 -1.49 23.32
CA LEU A 138 -3.75 -2.69 23.51
C LEU A 138 -4.95 -2.79 22.55
N ALA A 139 -5.44 -1.66 22.03
CA ALA A 139 -6.62 -1.64 21.17
C ALA A 139 -6.26 -1.76 19.68
N LYS A 140 -7.08 -2.51 18.92
CA LYS A 140 -6.99 -2.52 17.45
C LYS A 140 -7.58 -1.23 16.88
N GLY A 141 -6.82 -0.52 16.05
CA GLY A 141 -7.33 0.61 15.25
C GLY A 141 -7.43 1.96 15.97
N LEU A 142 -6.89 2.11 17.18
CA LEU A 142 -6.82 3.42 17.85
C LEU A 142 -5.68 4.28 17.31
N ARG A 143 -5.90 5.60 17.31
CA ARG A 143 -4.88 6.61 16.98
C ARG A 143 -4.36 7.23 18.27
N LEU A 144 -3.04 7.37 18.39
CA LEU A 144 -2.40 8.12 19.46
C LEU A 144 -1.92 9.46 18.93
N TRP A 145 -2.44 10.54 19.51
CA TRP A 145 -2.04 11.90 19.14
C TRP A 145 -1.06 12.46 20.18
N LEU A 146 0.17 12.71 19.77
CA LEU A 146 1.19 13.32 20.64
C LEU A 146 1.42 14.79 20.24
N HIS A 147 1.05 15.70 21.12
CA HIS A 147 1.24 17.15 20.92
C HIS A 147 2.14 17.76 22.00
N GLY A 148 2.63 18.98 21.75
CA GLY A 148 3.50 19.72 22.65
C GLY A 148 4.32 20.78 21.91
N GLU A 149 5.09 21.56 22.65
CA GLU A 149 5.89 22.67 22.09
C GLU A 149 7.07 22.19 21.22
N ARG A 150 7.62 23.08 20.40
CA ARG A 150 8.82 22.78 19.61
C ARG A 150 9.97 22.39 20.56
N GLY A 151 10.66 21.30 20.27
CA GLY A 151 11.76 20.82 21.12
C GLY A 151 11.33 19.95 22.32
N SER A 152 10.04 19.73 22.54
CA SER A 152 9.53 18.92 23.67
C SER A 152 9.80 17.40 23.58
N GLY A 153 10.64 16.95 22.65
CA GLY A 153 11.02 15.55 22.52
C GLY A 153 10.03 14.62 21.83
N LYS A 154 8.94 15.11 21.20
CA LYS A 154 7.93 14.26 20.53
C LYS A 154 8.52 13.26 19.54
N THR A 155 9.40 13.73 18.65
CA THR A 155 10.08 12.87 17.68
C THR A 155 10.99 11.85 18.36
N VAL A 156 11.64 12.22 19.46
CA VAL A 156 12.48 11.30 20.25
C VAL A 156 11.63 10.22 20.89
N ILE A 157 10.48 10.58 21.47
CA ILE A 157 9.51 9.64 22.07
C ILE A 157 9.05 8.62 21.02
N MET A 158 8.55 9.09 19.87
CA MET A 158 8.06 8.20 18.82
C MET A 158 9.15 7.35 18.19
N SER A 159 10.35 7.90 18.03
CA SER A 159 11.52 7.13 17.57
C SER A 159 11.88 6.03 18.55
N TYR A 160 11.88 6.31 19.85
CA TYR A 160 12.17 5.33 20.88
C TYR A 160 11.12 4.19 20.90
N ILE A 161 9.84 4.53 20.83
CA ILE A 161 8.74 3.55 20.74
C ILE A 161 8.92 2.66 19.51
N PHE A 162 9.21 3.26 18.36
CA PHE A 162 9.47 2.52 17.13
C PHE A 162 10.67 1.57 17.29
N THR A 163 11.81 2.08 17.76
CA THR A 163 13.02 1.25 17.94
C THR A 163 12.82 0.10 18.92
N SER A 164 11.97 0.28 19.94
CA SER A 164 11.66 -0.77 20.93
C SER A 164 10.62 -1.79 20.46
N HIS A 165 9.83 -1.49 19.43
CA HIS A 165 8.77 -2.35 18.90
C HIS A 165 8.97 -2.71 17.41
N ARG A 166 10.23 -2.70 16.93
CA ARG A 166 10.58 -2.96 15.52
C ARG A 166 10.07 -4.30 15.00
N HIS A 167 9.86 -5.26 15.89
CA HIS A 167 9.34 -6.56 15.51
C HIS A 167 7.83 -6.43 15.28
N ASN A 168 7.43 -6.54 14.02
CA ASN A 168 6.05 -6.69 13.56
C ASN A 168 5.24 -5.40 13.30
N SER A 169 5.89 -4.27 13.01
CA SER A 169 5.19 -3.02 12.65
C SER A 169 5.81 -2.34 11.43
N ALA A 170 4.98 -1.72 10.59
CA ALA A 170 5.42 -0.80 9.55
C ALA A 170 5.32 0.63 10.06
N SER A 171 6.31 1.47 9.76
CA SER A 171 6.30 2.86 10.20
C SER A 171 6.95 3.79 9.19
N ILE A 172 6.53 5.04 9.22
CA ILE A 172 7.13 6.11 8.43
C ILE A 172 7.28 7.33 9.33
N LEU A 173 8.42 8.01 9.20
CA LEU A 173 8.58 9.36 9.71
C LEU A 173 8.45 10.32 8.52
N CYS A 174 7.26 10.87 8.38
CA CYS A 174 6.92 11.75 7.27
C CYS A 174 7.10 13.23 7.61
N THR A 175 7.44 13.99 6.59
CA THR A 175 7.59 15.43 6.54
C THR A 175 6.72 15.99 5.43
N CYS A 176 6.52 17.31 5.39
CA CYS A 176 5.75 17.94 4.31
C CYS A 176 6.38 17.82 2.92
N ASN A 177 7.60 17.28 2.81
CA ASN A 177 8.31 17.07 1.55
C ASN A 177 8.18 15.63 1.03
N ASP A 178 7.57 14.72 1.80
CA ASP A 178 7.38 13.34 1.37
C ASP A 178 6.11 13.21 0.51
N SER A 179 6.21 12.56 -0.64
CA SER A 179 5.08 12.27 -1.53
C SER A 179 4.15 11.22 -0.92
N GLU A 180 2.84 11.32 -1.18
CA GLU A 180 1.86 10.33 -0.74
C GLU A 180 2.18 8.94 -1.29
N GLU A 181 2.52 8.84 -2.58
CA GLU A 181 2.88 7.60 -3.25
C GLU A 181 4.11 6.96 -2.61
N GLY A 182 5.13 7.77 -2.32
CA GLY A 182 6.35 7.34 -1.64
C GLY A 182 6.09 6.84 -0.20
N MET A 183 5.12 7.44 0.49
CA MET A 183 4.70 6.96 1.81
C MET A 183 3.96 5.63 1.71
N VAL A 184 2.97 5.51 0.81
CA VAL A 184 2.20 4.27 0.63
C VAL A 184 3.12 3.12 0.21
N ALA A 185 3.99 3.35 -0.78
CA ALA A 185 4.96 2.34 -1.23
C ALA A 185 5.88 1.89 -0.08
N SER A 186 6.39 2.83 0.72
CA SER A 186 7.22 2.51 1.89
C SER A 186 6.49 1.66 2.94
N ILE A 187 5.21 1.91 3.22
CA ILE A 187 4.42 1.07 4.14
C ILE A 187 4.21 -0.32 3.55
N VAL A 188 3.80 -0.41 2.29
CA VAL A 188 3.54 -1.68 1.61
C VAL A 188 4.79 -2.56 1.61
N LEU A 189 5.95 -2.01 1.24
CA LEU A 189 7.22 -2.75 1.24
C LEU A 189 7.59 -3.25 2.63
N GLN A 190 7.43 -2.43 3.68
CA GLN A 190 7.70 -2.84 5.06
C GLN A 190 6.76 -3.96 5.54
N LEU A 191 5.47 -3.90 5.17
CA LEU A 191 4.51 -4.94 5.53
C LEU A 191 4.79 -6.25 4.80
N LEU A 192 5.19 -6.20 3.52
CA LEU A 192 5.56 -7.39 2.75
C LEU A 192 6.87 -8.02 3.24
N GLN A 193 7.80 -7.22 3.76
CA GLN A 193 9.03 -7.74 4.42
C GLN A 193 8.76 -8.37 5.79
N ASN A 194 7.55 -8.23 6.34
CA ASN A 194 7.20 -8.73 7.65
C ASN A 194 6.49 -10.09 7.58
N GLU A 195 7.20 -11.17 7.92
CA GLU A 195 6.66 -12.53 7.86
C GLU A 195 5.38 -12.75 8.67
N ASN A 196 5.23 -12.09 9.81
CA ASN A 196 4.06 -12.27 10.66
C ASN A 196 2.82 -11.62 10.05
N PHE A 197 3.00 -10.47 9.38
CA PHE A 197 1.94 -9.84 8.60
C PHE A 197 1.51 -10.77 7.46
N LEU A 198 2.46 -11.36 6.74
CA LEU A 198 2.16 -12.29 5.65
C LEU A 198 1.43 -13.55 6.13
N LYS A 199 1.85 -14.13 7.26
CA LYS A 199 1.18 -15.30 7.87
C LYS A 199 -0.26 -14.98 8.27
N GLY A 200 -0.49 -13.80 8.86
CA GLY A 200 -1.85 -13.32 9.16
C GLY A 200 -2.69 -13.11 7.90
N TYR A 201 -2.12 -12.46 6.89
CA TYR A 201 -2.78 -12.22 5.61
C TYR A 201 -3.16 -13.50 4.87
N GLN A 202 -2.27 -14.50 4.82
CA GLN A 202 -2.57 -15.82 4.25
C GLN A 202 -3.69 -16.53 5.02
N SER A 203 -3.75 -16.39 6.35
CA SER A 203 -4.81 -17.01 7.15
C SER A 203 -6.19 -16.38 6.90
N GLU A 204 -6.23 -15.08 6.64
CA GLU A 204 -7.46 -14.32 6.35
C GLU A 204 -7.87 -14.42 4.87
N PHE A 205 -6.88 -14.61 3.98
CA PHE A 205 -7.03 -14.72 2.54
C PHE A 205 -6.25 -15.93 1.98
N PRO A 206 -6.77 -17.16 2.17
CA PRO A 206 -6.05 -18.41 1.88
C PRO A 206 -5.72 -18.67 0.40
N ASN A 207 -6.31 -17.92 -0.53
CA ASN A 207 -6.01 -18.00 -1.97
C ASN A 207 -4.96 -16.97 -2.43
N SER A 208 -4.26 -16.28 -1.52
CA SER A 208 -3.20 -15.34 -1.88
C SER A 208 -1.85 -16.07 -2.02
N ARG A 209 -1.31 -16.14 -3.25
CA ARG A 209 -0.05 -16.84 -3.59
C ARG A 209 1.23 -16.12 -3.13
N ILE A 210 1.19 -15.35 -2.04
CA ILE A 210 2.40 -14.75 -1.48
C ILE A 210 3.12 -15.84 -0.68
N GLN A 211 4.01 -16.62 -1.29
CA GLN A 211 4.82 -17.63 -0.59
C GLN A 211 6.22 -17.10 -0.24
N LEU A 212 6.63 -17.33 1.01
CA LEU A 212 8.02 -17.21 1.45
C LEU A 212 8.79 -18.46 1.00
N GLY A 213 10.07 -18.30 0.71
CA GLY A 213 11.06 -19.37 0.74
C GLY A 213 12.37 -18.88 1.33
#